data_AF-A0A7W1Z1L2-F1
#
_entry.id   AF-A0A7W1Z1L2-F1
#
_cell.length_a   1.000
_cell.length_b   1.000
_cell.length_c   1.000
_cell.angle_alpha   90.00
_cell.angle_beta   90.00
_cell.angle_gamma   90.00
#
_symmetry.space_group_name_H-M   'P 1'
#
loop_
_entity.id
_entity.type
_entity.pdbx_description
1 polymer ?
#
loop_
_entity_poly.entity_id
_entity_poly.type
_entity_poly.pdbx_seq_one_letter_code
_entity_poly.pdbx_strand_id
1 'polypeptide(L)'
;MQIYTIKLGAPQLGSIELESVKLYTVDGKYVRALFHYEGEAIHNSLLQYLGNEFGKSNDPYGSMIRGLSQQYTWRGPETEITLTYHGFRDRGILAVESRIYAPLLLDSLSSGTL
;
A
#
# COMPACT_ATOMS: atom_id res chain seq x y z
N MET A 1 11.24 -16.33 1.78
CA MET A 1 10.72 -14.95 1.63
C MET A 1 11.87 -13.96 1.78
N GLN A 2 11.94 -12.93 0.94
CA GLN A 2 12.91 -11.85 1.10
C GLN A 2 12.18 -10.52 1.25
N ILE A 3 12.75 -9.62 2.05
CA ILE A 3 12.20 -8.27 2.30
C ILE A 3 13.31 -7.26 2.05
N TYR A 4 13.08 -6.33 1.13
CA TYR A 4 13.98 -5.23 0.84
C TYR A 4 13.37 -3.93 1.36
N THR A 5 14.10 -3.20 2.20
CA THR A 5 13.66 -1.86 2.65
C THR A 5 14.49 -0.82 1.93
N ILE A 6 13.82 0.03 1.15
CA ILE A 6 14.46 1.12 0.43
C ILE A 6 14.06 2.43 1.13
N LYS A 7 15.06 3.12 1.67
CA LYS A 7 14.95 4.45 2.29
C LYS A 7 15.77 5.52 1.57
N LEU A 8 16.72 5.10 0.72
CA LEU A 8 17.60 6.03 0.02
C LEU A 8 16.85 6.71 -1.13
N GLY A 9 16.89 8.05 -1.17
CA GLY A 9 16.38 8.85 -2.28
C GLY A 9 14.88 9.17 -2.27
N ALA A 10 14.17 8.96 -1.14
CA ALA A 10 12.73 9.22 -0.96
C ALA A 10 11.87 8.62 -2.09
N PRO A 11 11.38 7.37 -1.99
CA PRO A 11 10.63 6.73 -3.07
C PRO A 11 9.48 7.63 -3.56
N GLN A 12 9.37 7.79 -4.87
CA GLN A 12 8.38 8.67 -5.48
C GLN A 12 7.26 7.85 -6.14
N LEU A 13 6.02 8.33 -5.98
CA LEU A 13 4.88 7.90 -6.78
C LEU A 13 4.34 9.10 -7.56
N GLY A 14 4.54 9.13 -8.87
CA GLY A 14 4.40 10.37 -9.63
C GLY A 14 5.39 11.41 -9.11
N SER A 15 4.90 12.58 -8.70
CA SER A 15 5.69 13.64 -8.06
C SER A 15 5.60 13.65 -6.53
N ILE A 16 5.03 12.59 -5.92
CA ILE A 16 4.78 12.52 -4.48
C ILE A 16 5.91 11.75 -3.82
N GLU A 17 6.66 12.42 -2.94
CA GLU A 17 7.72 11.78 -2.14
C GLU A 17 7.13 11.04 -0.94
N LEU A 18 7.65 9.83 -0.70
CA LEU A 18 7.23 8.94 0.38
C LEU A 18 8.44 8.64 1.29
N GLU A 19 8.19 8.23 2.53
CA GLU A 19 9.25 8.04 3.52
C GLU A 19 10.10 6.80 3.23
N SER A 20 9.45 5.71 2.84
CA SER A 20 10.13 4.44 2.55
C SER A 20 9.22 3.47 1.81
N VAL A 21 9.83 2.46 1.19
CA VAL A 21 9.11 1.30 0.65
C VAL A 21 9.72 0.01 1.19
N LYS A 22 8.86 -0.92 1.60
CA LYS A 22 9.22 -2.32 1.88
C LYS A 22 8.70 -3.20 0.75
N LEU A 23 9.61 -3.86 0.05
CA LEU A 23 9.32 -4.79 -1.03
C LEU A 23 9.40 -6.22 -0.51
N TYR A 24 8.36 -7.01 -0.76
CA TYR A 24 8.26 -8.41 -0.36
C TYR A 24 8.30 -9.29 -1.61
N THR A 25 9.16 -10.30 -1.58
CA THR A 25 9.22 -11.34 -2.60
C THR A 25 9.18 -12.75 -2.00
N VAL A 26 8.58 -13.68 -2.75
CA VAL A 26 8.57 -15.12 -2.45
C VAL A 26 9.03 -15.83 -3.72
N ASP A 27 10.05 -16.67 -3.60
CA ASP A 27 10.70 -17.38 -4.72
C ASP A 27 11.08 -16.46 -5.90
N GLY A 28 11.60 -15.27 -5.58
CA GLY A 28 11.97 -14.25 -6.56
C GLY A 28 10.79 -13.50 -7.21
N LYS A 29 9.55 -13.83 -6.87
CA LYS A 29 8.35 -13.18 -7.41
C LYS A 29 7.88 -12.05 -6.52
N TYR A 30 7.46 -10.95 -7.14
CA TYR A 30 6.85 -9.81 -6.45
C TYR A 30 5.55 -10.22 -5.75
N VAL A 31 5.44 -9.88 -4.47
CA VAL A 31 4.25 -10.16 -3.67
C VAL A 31 3.57 -8.86 -3.27
N ARG A 32 4.32 -7.94 -2.67
CA ARG A 32 3.77 -6.72 -2.07
C ARG A 32 4.83 -5.63 -1.98
N ALA A 33 4.42 -4.38 -2.19
CA ALA A 33 5.15 -3.19 -1.80
C ALA A 33 4.33 -2.43 -0.75
N LEU A 34 4.99 -2.01 0.34
CA LEU A 34 4.41 -1.18 1.38
C LEU A 34 5.15 0.15 1.44
N PHE A 35 4.53 1.19 0.88
CA PHE A 35 5.04 2.54 0.96
C PHE A 35 4.51 3.22 2.22
N HIS A 36 5.39 3.80 3.00
CA HIS A 36 5.04 4.56 4.21
C HIS A 36 5.10 6.05 3.89
N TYR A 37 4.15 6.80 4.42
CA TYR A 37 4.11 8.25 4.29
C TYR A 37 3.54 8.89 5.57
N GLU A 38 3.81 10.19 5.71
CA GLU A 38 3.35 11.03 6.81
C GLU A 38 2.62 12.25 6.23
N GLY A 39 1.59 12.74 6.93
CA GLY A 39 0.88 13.95 6.54
C GLY A 39 -0.42 13.70 5.78
N GLU A 40 -1.49 14.34 6.23
CA GLU A 40 -2.77 14.44 5.50
C GLU A 40 -2.60 15.02 4.09
N ALA A 41 -1.67 15.97 3.89
CA ALA A 41 -1.38 16.54 2.58
C ALA A 41 -0.91 15.46 1.58
N ILE A 42 0.02 14.59 1.99
CA ILE A 42 0.51 13.49 1.17
C ILE A 42 -0.61 12.47 0.94
N HIS A 43 -1.44 12.18 1.96
CA HIS A 43 -2.60 11.31 1.81
C HIS A 43 -3.55 11.80 0.71
N ASN A 44 -3.90 13.09 0.73
CA ASN A 44 -4.81 13.69 -0.25
C ASN A 44 -4.21 13.72 -1.65
N SER A 45 -2.90 13.98 -1.78
CA SER A 45 -2.21 13.87 -3.07
C SER A 45 -2.22 12.45 -3.63
N LEU A 46 -2.02 11.43 -2.78
CA LEU A 46 -2.11 10.03 -3.17
C LEU A 46 -3.52 9.65 -3.58
N LEU A 47 -4.55 10.09 -2.86
CA LEU A 47 -5.95 9.90 -3.22
C LEU A 47 -6.26 10.47 -4.61
N GLN A 48 -5.83 11.71 -4.85
CA GLN A 48 -6.03 12.37 -6.14
C GLN A 48 -5.29 11.64 -7.26
N TYR A 49 -4.03 11.28 -7.05
CA TYR A 49 -3.22 10.53 -8.01
C TYR A 49 -3.88 9.19 -8.38
N LEU A 50 -4.21 8.36 -7.39
CA LEU A 50 -4.82 7.06 -7.62
C LEU A 50 -6.22 7.17 -8.24
N GLY A 51 -6.98 8.20 -7.84
CA GLY A 51 -8.29 8.50 -8.45
C GLY A 51 -8.20 8.85 -9.93
N ASN A 52 -7.17 9.60 -10.33
CA ASN A 52 -6.93 9.96 -11.73
C ASN A 52 -6.45 8.75 -12.55
N GLU A 53 -5.54 7.94 -12.00
CA GLU A 53 -4.94 6.80 -12.70
C GLU A 53 -5.88 5.60 -12.82
N PHE A 54 -6.67 5.31 -11.78
CA PHE A 54 -7.43 4.06 -11.67
C PHE A 54 -8.95 4.27 -11.53
N GLY A 55 -9.42 5.52 -11.55
CA GLY A 55 -10.82 5.86 -11.32
C GLY A 55 -11.22 5.80 -9.85
N LYS A 56 -12.53 5.78 -9.58
CA LYS A 56 -13.04 5.73 -8.20
C LYS A 56 -12.69 4.40 -7.54
N SER A 57 -12.31 4.44 -6.26
CA SER A 57 -12.11 3.24 -5.44
C SER A 57 -13.40 2.42 -5.34
N ASN A 58 -13.27 1.10 -5.24
CA ASN A 58 -14.38 0.13 -5.27
C ASN A 58 -15.19 0.05 -3.95
N ASP A 59 -15.18 1.10 -3.12
CA ASP A 59 -15.55 1.04 -1.69
C ASP A 59 -16.94 0.38 -1.43
N PRO A 60 -16.99 -0.85 -0.90
CA PRO A 60 -18.22 -1.52 -0.54
C PRO A 60 -18.61 -1.09 0.89
N TYR A 61 -19.44 -0.06 1.04
CA TYR A 61 -20.12 0.31 2.30
C TYR A 61 -19.24 0.18 3.57
N GLY A 62 -18.31 1.11 3.79
CA GLY A 62 -17.49 1.04 5.00
C GLY A 62 -16.54 2.20 5.28
N SER A 63 -16.71 3.35 4.60
CA SER A 63 -16.07 4.62 4.99
C SER A 63 -16.34 4.89 6.47
N MET A 64 -15.44 4.46 7.37
CA MET A 64 -15.52 4.85 8.77
C MET A 64 -15.46 6.37 8.80
N ILE A 65 -16.63 6.91 9.12
CA ILE A 65 -16.96 8.31 9.18
C ILE A 65 -16.07 8.96 10.25
N ARG A 66 -15.30 9.96 9.82
CA ARG A 66 -14.52 10.93 10.63
C ARG A 66 -13.20 10.45 11.28
N GLY A 67 -12.10 10.82 10.64
CA GLY A 67 -10.90 11.36 11.29
C GLY A 67 -9.91 10.38 11.91
N LEU A 68 -10.31 9.16 12.27
CA LEU A 68 -9.43 8.22 12.99
C LEU A 68 -8.70 7.23 12.08
N SER A 69 -9.38 6.68 11.07
CA SER A 69 -8.78 5.77 10.08
C SER A 69 -9.56 5.83 8.78
N GLN A 70 -8.87 6.02 7.67
CA GLN A 70 -9.44 6.03 6.32
C GLN A 70 -8.80 4.90 5.51
N GLN A 71 -9.57 4.27 4.63
CA GLN A 71 -9.08 3.21 3.75
C GLN A 71 -9.78 3.26 2.40
N TYR A 72 -9.00 3.15 1.32
CA TYR A 72 -9.48 3.15 -0.07
C TYR A 72 -8.83 2.01 -0.84
N THR A 73 -9.60 1.31 -1.67
CA THR A 73 -9.10 0.15 -2.42
C THR A 73 -9.44 0.23 -3.91
N TRP A 74 -8.44 -0.02 -4.74
CA TRP A 74 -8.56 -0.22 -6.19
C TRP A 74 -8.18 -1.65 -6.50
N ARG A 75 -9.08 -2.40 -7.13
CA ARG A 75 -8.87 -3.81 -7.43
C ARG A 75 -8.87 -4.05 -8.93
N GLY A 76 -7.70 -4.39 -9.46
CA GLY A 76 -7.54 -4.88 -10.82
C GLY A 76 -7.52 -6.41 -10.89
N PRO A 77 -7.33 -7.00 -12.09
CA PRO A 77 -7.26 -8.45 -12.27
C PRO A 77 -6.05 -9.07 -11.54
N GLU A 78 -4.89 -8.42 -11.60
CA GLU A 78 -3.63 -8.96 -11.08
C GLU A 78 -3.09 -8.19 -9.87
N THR A 79 -3.55 -6.96 -9.65
CA THR A 79 -3.04 -6.07 -8.61
C THR A 79 -4.19 -5.52 -7.76
N GLU A 80 -3.95 -5.41 -6.46
CA GLU A 80 -4.81 -4.68 -5.53
C GLU A 80 -4.00 -3.56 -4.88
N ILE A 81 -4.56 -2.36 -4.87
CA ILE A 81 -3.95 -1.19 -4.23
C ILE A 81 -4.85 -0.81 -3.06
N THR A 82 -4.27 -0.69 -1.86
CA THR A 82 -4.97 -0.21 -0.67
C THR A 82 -4.22 0.98 -0.09
N LEU A 83 -4.90 2.12 0.05
CA LEU A 83 -4.39 3.32 0.69
C LEU A 83 -5.07 3.46 2.06
N THR A 84 -4.30 3.35 3.14
CA THR A 84 -4.77 3.50 4.51
C THR A 84 -4.13 4.72 5.16
N TYR A 85 -4.91 5.50 5.89
CA TYR A 85 -4.43 6.67 6.64
C TYR A 85 -4.98 6.67 8.06
N HIS A 86 -4.10 6.81 9.05
CA HIS A 86 -4.42 6.85 10.47
C HIS A 86 -4.28 8.28 10.99
N GLY A 87 -5.37 9.05 11.01
CA GLY A 87 -5.35 10.48 11.31
C GLY A 87 -4.79 10.84 12.70
N PHE A 88 -4.94 9.97 13.71
CA PHE A 88 -4.35 10.21 15.04
C PHE A 88 -2.81 10.18 15.04
N ARG A 89 -2.21 9.39 14.14
CA ARG A 89 -0.75 9.24 14.03
C ARG A 89 -0.16 10.08 12.91
N ASP A 90 -1.00 10.74 12.12
CA ASP A 90 -0.63 11.44 10.89
C ASP A 90 0.19 10.56 9.93
N ARG A 91 -0.10 9.25 9.90
CA ARG A 91 0.70 8.25 9.18
C ARG A 91 -0.19 7.41 8.30
N GLY A 92 0.31 7.03 7.13
CA GLY A 92 -0.39 6.14 6.24
C GLY A 92 0.51 5.13 5.53
N ILE A 93 -0.16 4.17 4.90
CA ILE A 93 0.46 3.09 4.15
C ILE A 93 -0.27 3.00 2.80
N LEU A 94 0.51 3.02 1.72
CA LEU A 94 0.05 2.57 0.41
C LEU A 94 0.58 1.16 0.18
N ALA A 95 -0.33 0.19 0.16
CA ALA A 95 -0.04 -1.19 -0.18
C ALA A 95 -0.36 -1.44 -1.65
N VAL A 96 0.59 -2.03 -2.38
CA VAL A 96 0.39 -2.53 -3.74
C VAL A 96 0.68 -4.02 -3.72
N GLU A 97 -0.31 -4.84 -4.06
CA GLU A 97 -0.25 -6.29 -3.85
C GLU A 97 -0.52 -7.06 -5.13
N SER A 98 0.30 -8.10 -5.39
CA SER A 98 -0.01 -9.07 -6.43
C SER A 98 -1.15 -9.96 -5.96
N ARG A 99 -2.27 -9.97 -6.67
CA ARG A 99 -3.40 -10.88 -6.40
C ARG A 99 -3.09 -12.33 -6.76
N ILE A 100 -2.04 -12.56 -7.54
CA ILE A 100 -1.58 -13.90 -7.94
C ILE A 100 -0.66 -14.49 -6.88
N TYR A 101 0.27 -13.68 -6.34
CA TYR A 101 1.34 -14.15 -5.46
C TYR A 101 1.16 -13.75 -3.98
N ALA A 102 0.28 -12.81 -3.64
CA ALA A 102 -0.05 -12.48 -2.24
C ALA A 102 -0.47 -13.71 -1.40
N PRO A 103 -1.23 -14.70 -1.91
CA PRO A 103 -1.53 -15.90 -1.13
C PRO A 103 -0.28 -16.66 -0.66
N LEU A 104 0.79 -16.69 -1.46
CA LEU A 104 2.06 -17.33 -1.10
C LEU A 104 2.75 -16.67 0.09
N LEU A 105 2.43 -15.39 0.38
CA LEU A 105 2.96 -14.71 1.56
C LEU A 105 2.45 -15.36 2.84
N LEU A 106 1.15 -15.65 2.91
CA LEU A 106 0.52 -16.30 4.08
C LEU A 106 1.09 -17.71 4.29
N ASP A 107 1.31 -18.45 3.21
CA ASP A 107 1.95 -19.77 3.27
C ASP A 107 3.40 -19.66 3.77
N SER A 108 4.15 -18.66 3.32
CA SER A 108 5.53 -18.43 3.77
C SER A 108 5.64 -17.98 5.23
N LEU A 109 4.66 -17.21 5.73
CA LEU A 109 4.60 -16.76 7.12
C LEU A 109 4.17 -17.88 8.07
N SER A 110 3.29 -18.77 7.63
CA SER A 110 2.83 -19.92 8.42
C SER A 110 3.86 -21.05 8.47
N SER A 111 4.73 -21.17 7.47
CA SER A 111 5.76 -22.21 7.37
C SER A 111 7.01 -21.97 8.23
N GLY A 112 7.15 -20.79 8.88
CA GLY A 112 8.08 -20.57 9.99
C GLY A 112 9.54 -21.03 9.80
N THR A 113 10.10 -20.97 8.59
CA THR A 113 11.51 -21.30 8.38
C THR A 113 12.34 -20.03 8.49
N LEU A 114 12.84 -19.78 9.71
CA LEU A 114 13.96 -18.88 10.00
C LEU A 114 15.28 -19.52 9.52
#